data_AF-A0A1S2ITR4-F1
#
_entry.id   AF-A0A1S2ITR4-F1
#
_cell.length_a   1.000
_cell.length_b   1.000
_cell.length_c   1.000
_cell.angle_alpha   90.00
_cell.angle_beta   90.00
_cell.angle_gamma   90.00
#
_symmetry.space_group_name_H-M   'P 1'
#
loop_
_entity.id
_entity.type
_entity.pdbx_description
1 polymer ?
#
loop_
_entity_poly.entity_id
_entity_poly.type
_entity_poly.pdbx_seq_one_letter_code
_entity_poly.pdbx_strand_id
1 'polypeptide(L)' 'MEADQRYSTRYLWNSATTCSGARFDLRAVATHEWGHSYGLGHTADDTGLVMAPSGGYCDTASRTLGLGDVLGIGALY' A
#
# COMPACT_ATOMS: atom_id res chain seq x y z
N MET A 1 16.04 10.32 -8.70
CA MET A 1 15.56 10.41 -7.31
C MET A 1 15.83 9.07 -6.68
N GLU A 2 16.36 9.07 -5.47
CA GLU A 2 16.59 7.87 -4.66
C GLU A 2 15.64 7.95 -3.45
N ALA A 3 15.07 6.81 -3.06
CA ALA A 3 14.13 6.70 -1.96
C ALA A 3 14.24 5.32 -1.32
N ASP A 4 14.37 5.31 0.02
CA ASP A 4 14.48 4.09 0.80
C ASP A 4 13.12 3.65 1.35
N GLN A 5 12.89 2.35 1.41
CA GLN A 5 11.73 1.74 2.08
C GLN A 5 12.20 0.70 3.11
N ARG A 6 11.50 0.60 4.24
CA ARG A 6 11.78 -0.40 5.28
C ARG A 6 10.52 -1.18 5.61
N TYR A 7 10.63 -2.50 5.52
CA TYR A 7 9.56 -3.43 5.85
C TYR A 7 9.91 -4.17 7.14
N SER A 8 8.95 -4.23 8.07
CA SER A 8 9.17 -4.85 9.39
C SER A 8 9.47 -6.34 9.28
N THR A 9 10.52 -6.80 9.99
CA THR A 9 10.85 -8.22 10.13
C THR A 9 10.06 -8.93 11.22
N ARG A 10 9.19 -8.21 11.95
CA ARG A 10 8.35 -8.77 13.02
C ARG A 10 7.10 -9.47 12.47
N TYR A 11 6.73 -9.20 11.22
CA TYR A 11 5.51 -9.72 10.62
C TYR A 11 5.81 -10.79 9.58
N LEU A 12 4.86 -11.70 9.40
CA LEU A 12 4.87 -12.64 8.30
C LEU A 12 4.36 -11.94 7.04
N TRP A 13 5.06 -12.16 5.93
CA TRP A 13 4.76 -11.55 4.64
C TRP A 13 4.24 -12.59 3.64
N ASN A 14 3.31 -12.18 2.79
CA ASN A 14 2.86 -12.94 1.63
C ASN A 14 3.26 -12.21 0.34
N SER A 15 3.87 -12.94 -0.59
CA SER A 15 4.16 -12.46 -1.95
C SER A 15 3.48 -13.29 -3.04
N ALA A 16 2.67 -14.29 -2.65
CA ALA A 16 1.97 -15.16 -3.59
C ALA A 16 0.70 -14.49 -4.15
N THR A 17 0.19 -15.04 -5.26
CA THR A 17 -1.04 -14.56 -5.93
C THR A 17 -2.24 -14.56 -5.00
N THR A 18 -2.40 -15.60 -4.18
CA THR A 18 -3.42 -15.67 -3.13
C THR A 18 -2.78 -15.41 -1.77
N CYS A 19 -3.54 -14.85 -0.83
CA CYS A 19 -3.09 -14.63 0.54
C CYS A 19 -4.03 -15.35 1.52
N SER A 20 -3.46 -15.93 2.58
CA SER A 20 -4.25 -16.49 3.68
C SER A 20 -3.52 -16.43 5.02
N GLY A 21 -4.31 -16.44 6.10
CA GLY A 21 -3.84 -16.42 7.48
C GLY A 21 -3.31 -15.05 7.92
N ALA A 22 -2.57 -15.04 9.02
CA ALA A 22 -2.02 -13.83 9.63
C ALA A 22 -0.73 -13.34 8.92
N ARG A 23 -0.87 -12.92 7.66
CA ARG A 23 0.23 -12.40 6.82
C ARG A 23 -0.17 -11.07 6.21
N PHE A 24 0.75 -10.12 6.18
CA PHE A 24 0.57 -8.90 5.39
C PHE A 24 0.90 -9.19 3.93
N ASP A 25 0.14 -8.60 3.02
CA ASP A 25 0.42 -8.72 1.61
C ASP A 25 1.52 -7.75 1.20
N LEU A 26 2.68 -8.27 0.81
CA LEU A 26 3.85 -7.46 0.49
C LEU A 26 3.58 -6.55 -0.71
N ARG A 27 2.83 -7.01 -1.72
CA ARG A 27 2.51 -6.20 -2.90
C ARG A 27 1.59 -5.03 -2.53
N ALA A 28 0.56 -5.27 -1.73
CA ALA A 28 -0.34 -4.22 -1.27
C ALA A 28 0.41 -3.16 -0.45
N VAL A 29 1.16 -3.58 0.57
CA VAL A 29 1.93 -2.65 1.43
C VAL A 29 3.00 -1.91 0.62
N ALA A 30 3.74 -2.60 -0.25
CA ALA A 30 4.73 -1.92 -1.08
C ALA A 30 4.11 -0.86 -2.00
N THR A 31 2.88 -1.10 -2.50
CA THR A 31 2.17 -0.12 -3.32
C THR A 31 1.83 1.14 -2.52
N HIS A 32 1.46 1.00 -1.24
CA HIS A 32 1.29 2.12 -0.30
C HIS A 32 2.61 2.88 -0.09
N GLU A 33 3.68 2.17 0.25
CA GLU A 33 4.98 2.81 0.52
C GLU A 33 5.54 3.50 -0.72
N TRP A 34 5.27 2.99 -1.92
CA TRP A 34 5.64 3.68 -3.17
C TRP A 34 4.87 4.99 -3.34
N GLY A 35 3.61 5.05 -2.90
CA GLY A 35 2.87 6.30 -2.85
C GLY A 35 3.60 7.38 -2.05
N HIS A 36 4.14 7.03 -0.88
CA HIS A 36 5.00 7.94 -0.09
C HIS A 36 6.28 8.34 -0.82
N SER A 37 6.95 7.40 -1.49
CA SER A 37 8.14 7.71 -2.31
C SER A 37 7.83 8.72 -3.43
N TYR A 38 6.60 8.72 -3.95
CA TYR A 38 6.12 9.70 -4.94
C TYR A 38 5.52 10.97 -4.34
N GLY A 39 5.52 11.13 -3.01
CA GLY A 39 5.03 12.32 -2.33
C GLY A 39 3.55 12.33 -1.97
N LEU A 40 2.85 11.19 -2.09
CA LEU A 40 1.48 11.06 -1.60
C LEU A 40 1.46 10.97 -0.07
N GLY A 41 0.52 11.69 0.54
CA GLY A 41 0.18 11.56 1.95
C GLY A 41 -0.89 10.49 2.19
N HIS A 42 -1.11 10.16 3.46
CA HIS A 42 -2.23 9.29 3.85
C HIS A 42 -3.59 9.92 3.51
N THR A 43 -4.55 9.05 3.23
CA THR A 43 -5.99 9.37 3.23
C THR A 43 -6.59 9.10 4.62
N ALA A 44 -7.90 9.25 4.77
CA ALA A 44 -8.59 8.76 5.96
C ALA A 44 -8.54 7.21 6.03
N ASP A 45 -8.77 6.65 7.22
CA ASP A 45 -8.98 5.22 7.40
C ASP A 45 -10.19 4.71 6.60
N ASP A 46 -10.19 3.42 6.28
CA ASP A 46 -11.31 2.70 5.66
C ASP A 46 -11.83 3.30 4.33
N THR A 47 -11.00 4.07 3.62
CA THR A 47 -11.37 4.66 2.31
C THR A 47 -11.36 3.66 1.16
N GLY A 48 -10.70 2.51 1.34
CA GLY A 48 -10.41 1.55 0.26
C GLY A 48 -9.39 2.07 -0.77
N LEU A 49 -8.71 3.18 -0.47
CA LEU A 49 -7.63 3.73 -1.28
C LEU A 49 -6.28 3.18 -0.82
N VAL A 50 -5.31 3.16 -1.73
CA VAL A 50 -3.96 2.63 -1.46
C VAL A 50 -3.32 3.34 -0.27
N MET A 51 -3.52 4.65 -0.15
CA MET A 51 -2.93 5.49 0.90
C MET A 51 -3.75 5.51 2.20
N ALA A 52 -4.71 4.60 2.41
CA ALA A 52 -5.27 4.40 3.75
C ALA A 52 -4.15 3.97 4.71
N PRO A 53 -4.05 4.56 5.92
CA PRO A 53 -2.88 4.40 6.79
C PRO A 53 -2.84 3.05 7.52
N SER A 54 -3.92 2.27 7.43
CA SER A 54 -4.05 0.97 8.07
C SER A 54 -4.67 -0.04 7.12
N GLY A 55 -4.24 -1.30 7.25
CA GLY A 55 -4.71 -2.43 6.45
C GLY A 55 -4.61 -3.73 7.24
N GLY A 56 -5.49 -4.67 6.92
CA GLY A 56 -5.57 -5.96 7.60
C GLY A 56 -4.63 -7.03 7.05
N TYR A 57 -4.60 -8.19 7.71
CA TYR A 57 -3.97 -9.38 7.13
C TYR A 57 -4.65 -9.75 5.81
N CYS A 58 -3.84 -10.05 4.80
CA CYS A 58 -4.30 -10.39 3.46
C CYS A 58 -5.23 -9.36 2.82
N ASP A 59 -5.12 -8.09 3.22
CA ASP A 59 -5.67 -7.01 2.42
C ASP A 59 -4.91 -6.92 1.10
N THR A 60 -5.62 -7.23 0.01
CA THR A 60 -5.06 -7.26 -1.34
C THR A 60 -5.66 -6.17 -2.23
N ALA A 61 -6.56 -5.33 -1.70
CA ALA A 61 -7.22 -4.29 -2.47
C ALA A 61 -6.20 -3.28 -3.03
N SER A 62 -5.22 -2.89 -2.20
CA SER A 62 -4.15 -1.96 -2.56
C SER A 62 -3.10 -2.53 -3.53
N ARG A 63 -3.31 -3.74 -4.09
CA ARG A 63 -2.52 -4.23 -5.24
C ARG A 63 -2.88 -3.52 -6.55
N THR A 64 -4.00 -2.80 -6.56
CA THR A 64 -4.52 -2.03 -7.67
C THR A 64 -4.85 -0.61 -7.21
N LEU A 65 -4.90 0.33 -8.15
CA LEU A 65 -5.20 1.73 -7.87
C LEU A 65 -6.70 2.00 -8.00
N GLY A 66 -7.27 2.65 -6.99
CA GLY A 66 -8.59 3.27 -7.08
C GLY A 66 -8.52 4.61 -7.82
N LEU A 67 -9.70 5.16 -8.15
CA LEU A 67 -9.78 6.47 -8.82
C LEU A 67 -9.09 7.58 -8.01
N GLY A 68 -9.25 7.58 -6.68
CA GLY A 68 -8.61 8.56 -5.80
C GLY A 68 -7.08 8.49 -5.85
N ASP A 69 -6.50 7.29 -5.95
CA ASP A 69 -5.05 7.09 -6.04
C ASP A 69 -4.49 7.67 -7.35
N VAL A 70 -5.17 7.41 -8.47
CA VAL A 70 -4.80 7.93 -9.79
C VAL A 70 -4.91 9.46 -9.85
N LEU A 71 -6.00 10.01 -9.31
CA LEU A 71 -6.17 11.47 -9.25
C LEU A 71 -5.15 12.12 -8.32
N GLY A 72 -4.80 11.46 -7.20
CA GLY A 72 -3.79 11.95 -6.26
C GLY A 72 -2.42 12.06 -6.90
N ILE A 73 -1.95 11.01 -7.58
CA ILE A 73 -0.63 11.05 -8.25
C ILE A 73 -0.63 12.03 -9.43
N GLY A 74 -1.72 12.11 -10.20
CA GLY A 74 -1.85 13.06 -11.32
C GLY A 74 -2.00 14.53 -10.90
N ALA A 75 -2.26 14.81 -9.62
CA ALA A 75 -2.21 16.18 -9.10
C ALA A 75 -0.77 16.63 -8.77
N LEU A 76 0.18 15.70 -8.63
CA LEU A 76 1.58 15.99 -8.32
C LEU A 76 2.48 16.10 -9.56
N TYR A 77 2.11 15.46 -10.67
CA TYR A 77 2.92 15.30 -11.89
C TYR A 77 2.08 15.43 -13.16
#